data_AF-G2H020-F1
#
_entry.id   AF-G2H020-F1
#
_cell.length_a   1.000
_cell.length_b   1.000
_cell.length_c   1.000
_cell.angle_alpha   90.00
_cell.angle_beta   90.00
_cell.angle_gamma   90.00
#
_symmetry.space_group_name_H-M   'P 1'
#
loop_
_entity.id
_entity.type
_entity.pdbx_description
1 polymer ?
#
loop_
_entity_poly.entity_id
_entity_poly.type
_entity_poly.pdbx_seq_one_letter_code
_entity_poly.pdbx_strand_id
1 'polypeptide(L)' 'MDKRSSSHALMLEAINQYVEREEKQSNYRKNALSAWHEYQETGEHITAEETLNWLDTWGTSNEKSAPTCHK' A
#
# COMPACT_ATOMS: atom_id res chain seq x y z
N MET A 1 -0.81 -7.77 -36.83
CA MET A 1 -0.79 -6.60 -37.75
C MET A 1 -1.36 -5.43 -36.97
N ASP A 2 -0.47 -4.76 -36.25
CA ASP A 2 -0.74 -3.72 -35.27
C ASP A 2 -1.43 -2.53 -35.90
N LYS A 3 -2.75 -2.53 -35.77
CA LYS A 3 -3.57 -1.36 -36.07
C LYS A 3 -3.46 -0.50 -34.82
N ARG A 4 -2.54 0.47 -34.84
CA ARG A 4 -2.49 1.63 -33.91
C ARG A 4 -3.84 1.77 -33.21
N SER A 5 -3.90 1.44 -31.92
CA SER A 5 -5.10 1.65 -31.10
C SER A 5 -5.65 3.02 -31.49
N SER A 6 -6.90 3.08 -31.96
CA SER A 6 -7.47 4.33 -32.47
C SER A 6 -7.21 5.43 -31.44
N SER A 7 -7.02 6.68 -31.87
CA SER A 7 -6.68 7.77 -30.93
C SER A 7 -7.62 7.82 -29.71
N HIS A 8 -8.86 7.38 -29.88
CA HIS A 8 -9.85 7.17 -28.82
C HIS A 8 -9.47 6.07 -27.80
N ALA A 9 -9.03 4.89 -28.25
CA ALA A 9 -8.58 3.81 -27.37
C ALA A 9 -7.34 4.20 -26.56
N LEU A 10 -6.37 4.88 -27.19
CA LEU A 10 -5.18 5.41 -26.50
C LEU A 10 -5.54 6.49 -25.47
N MET A 11 -6.52 7.34 -25.77
CA MET A 11 -7.03 8.33 -24.82
C MET A 11 -7.68 7.68 -23.60
N LEU A 12 -8.56 6.68 -23.80
CA LEU A 12 -9.19 5.96 -22.68
C LEU A 12 -8.15 5.26 -21.80
N GLU A 13 -7.16 4.62 -22.41
CA GLU A 13 -6.07 3.98 -21.67
C GLU A 13 -5.27 4.99 -20.85
N ALA A 14 -4.93 6.16 -21.43
CA ALA A 14 -4.23 7.22 -20.70
C ALA A 14 -5.06 7.77 -19.52
N ILE A 15 -6.37 7.93 -19.69
CA ILE A 15 -7.28 8.36 -18.62
C ILE A 15 -7.32 7.30 -17.52
N ASN A 16 -7.48 6.01 -17.86
CA ASN A 16 -7.50 4.93 -16.89
C ASN A 16 -6.19 4.86 -16.10
N GLN A 17 -5.04 4.93 -16.78
CA GLN A 17 -3.72 4.93 -16.12
C GLN A 17 -3.55 6.14 -15.18
N TYR A 18 -4.10 7.30 -15.55
CA TYR A 18 -4.09 8.48 -14.69
C TYR A 18 -4.96 8.25 -13.44
N VAL A 19 -6.21 7.81 -13.63
CA VAL A 19 -7.14 7.57 -12.53
C VAL A 19 -6.58 6.52 -11.57
N GLU A 20 -6.08 5.39 -12.07
CA GLU A 20 -5.48 4.34 -11.23
C GLU A 20 -4.30 4.86 -10.39
N ARG A 21 -3.47 5.74 -10.98
CA ARG A 21 -2.34 6.36 -10.25
C ARG A 21 -2.84 7.29 -9.15
N GLU A 22 -3.83 8.12 -9.46
CA GLU A 22 -4.40 9.06 -8.50
C GLU A 22 -5.13 8.33 -7.36
N GLU A 23 -5.85 7.25 -7.66
CA GLU A 23 -6.52 6.43 -6.65
C GLU A 23 -5.50 5.73 -5.73
N LYS A 24 -4.43 5.15 -6.28
CA LYS A 24 -3.33 4.58 -5.48
C LYS A 24 -2.72 5.63 -4.55
N GLN A 25 -2.47 6.84 -5.06
CA GLN A 25 -1.90 7.91 -4.26
C GLN A 25 -2.87 8.41 -3.18
N SER A 26 -4.16 8.53 -3.51
CA SER A 26 -5.21 8.93 -2.57
C SER A 26 -5.38 7.90 -1.45
N ASN A 27 -5.44 6.63 -1.81
CA ASN A 27 -5.56 5.53 -0.84
C ASN A 27 -4.34 5.45 0.08
N TYR A 28 -3.13 5.61 -0.47
CA TYR A 28 -1.91 5.67 0.34
C TYR A 28 -1.96 6.80 1.38
N ARG A 29 -2.34 8.02 0.96
CA ARG A 29 -2.48 9.17 1.86
C ARG A 29 -3.55 8.95 2.93
N LYS A 30 -4.72 8.44 2.55
CA LYS A 30 -5.82 8.14 3.47
C LYS A 30 -5.40 7.10 4.51
N ASN A 31 -4.73 6.03 4.08
CA ASN A 31 -4.25 4.99 4.98
C ASN A 31 -3.21 5.52 5.96
N ALA A 32 -2.25 6.34 5.48
CA ALA A 32 -1.25 6.97 6.35
C ALA A 32 -1.87 7.90 7.39
N LEU A 33 -2.86 8.71 7.00
CA LEU A 33 -3.60 9.56 7.93
C LEU A 33 -4.41 8.75 8.95
N SER A 34 -5.07 7.68 8.51
CA SER A 34 -5.83 6.79 9.39
C SER A 34 -4.93 6.15 10.44
N ALA A 35 -3.77 5.60 10.03
CA ALA A 35 -2.80 5.01 10.94
C ALA A 35 -2.22 6.05 11.91
N TRP A 36 -2.00 7.28 11.44
CA TRP A 36 -1.55 8.38 12.30
C TRP A 36 -2.61 8.76 13.35
N HIS A 37 -3.88 8.86 12.96
CA HIS A 37 -4.96 9.14 13.89
C HIS A 37 -5.13 8.02 14.92
N GLU A 38 -5.08 6.76 14.49
CA GLU A 38 -5.15 5.60 15.39
C GLU A 38 -4.01 5.61 16.42
N TYR A 39 -2.79 5.91 15.99
CA TYR A 39 -1.65 6.08 16.90
C TYR A 39 -1.84 7.24 17.88
N GLN A 40 -2.37 8.38 17.43
CA GLN A 40 -2.63 9.52 18.33
C GLN A 40 -3.69 9.21 19.38
N GLU A 41 -4.69 8.38 19.05
CA GLU A 41 -5.77 8.01 19.98
C GLU A 41 -5.37 6.89 20.93
N THR A 42 -4.69 5.86 20.44
CA THR A 42 -4.41 4.63 21.19
C THR A 42 -3.01 4.61 21.80
N GLY A 43 -2.04 5.27 21.15
CA GLY A 43 -0.61 5.12 21.40
C GLY A 43 -0.02 3.79 20.93
N GLU A 44 -0.84 2.93 20.31
CA GLU A 44 -0.40 1.60 19.89
C GLU A 44 0.44 1.67 18.61
N HIS A 45 1.58 1.01 18.64
CA HIS A 45 2.54 0.94 17.54
C HIS A 45 3.28 -0.40 17.58
N ILE A 46 4.00 -0.69 16.51
CA ILE A 46 5.03 -1.73 16.50
C ILE A 46 6.36 -1.03 16.28
N THR A 47 7.42 -1.54 16.90
CA THR A 47 8.75 -0.97 16.72
C THR A 47 9.33 -1.39 15.35
N ALA A 48 10.32 -0.62 14.89
CA ALA A 48 11.05 -0.96 13.68
C ALA A 48 11.73 -2.34 13.78
N GLU A 49 12.24 -2.70 14.97
CA GLU A 49 12.91 -3.99 15.20
C GLU A 49 11.94 -5.17 15.08
N GLU A 50 10.74 -5.08 15.67
CA GLU A 50 9.72 -6.13 15.53
C GLU A 50 9.24 -6.27 14.09
N THR A 51 9.11 -5.14 13.39
CA THR A 51 8.75 -5.13 11.97
C THR A 51 9.81 -5.86 11.14
N LEU A 52 11.10 -5.53 11.35
CA LEU A 52 12.21 -6.17 10.64
C LEU A 52 12.29 -7.67 10.96
N ASN A 53 12.22 -8.03 12.24
CA ASN A 53 12.24 -9.43 12.68
C ASN A 53 11.09 -10.24 12.10
N TRP A 54 9.92 -9.62 11.86
CA TRP A 54 8.80 -10.25 11.20
C TRP A 54 9.02 -10.39 9.69
N LEU A 55 9.45 -9.32 9.02
CA LEU A 55 9.75 -9.32 7.58
C LEU A 55 10.84 -10.32 7.21
N ASP A 56 11.84 -10.53 8.08
CA ASP A 56 12.91 -11.51 7.87
C ASP A 56 12.40 -12.96 7.84
N THR A 57 11.21 -13.22 8.38
CA THR A 57 10.60 -14.56 8.31
C THR A 57 9.79 -14.81 7.03
N TRP A 58 9.46 -13.76 6.28
CA TRP A 58 8.64 -13.88 5.07
C TRP A 58 9.32 -14.70 3.99
N GLY A 59 8.58 -15.61 3.37
CA GLY A 59 9.12 -16.49 2.32
C GLY A 59 10.04 -17.59 2.86
N THR A 60 10.10 -17.79 4.18
CA THR A 60 10.76 -18.92 4.82
C THR A 60 9.75 -19.96 5.30
N SER A 61 10.21 -21.17 5.64
CA SER A 61 9.35 -22.21 6.24
C SER A 61 8.85 -21.87 7.65
N ASN A 62 9.32 -20.77 8.25
CA ASN A 62 8.97 -20.33 9.59
C ASN A 62 8.37 -18.91 9.59
N GLU A 63 7.62 -18.57 8.54
CA GLU A 63 6.93 -17.30 8.41
C GLU A 63 6.01 -17.05 9.62
N LYS A 64 6.28 -15.95 10.33
CA LYS A 64 5.57 -15.59 11.56
C LYS A 64 4.34 -14.73 11.24
N SER A 65 3.34 -14.78 12.12
CA SER A 65 2.21 -13.86 12.09
C SER A 65 2.67 -12.41 12.33
N ALA A 66 1.91 -11.45 11.81
CA ALA A 66 2.15 -10.04 12.07
C ALA A 66 2.21 -9.74 13.58
N PRO A 67 3.17 -8.91 14.04
CA PRO A 67 3.22 -8.49 15.43
C PRO A 67 1.98 -7.65 15.79
N THR A 68 1.52 -7.77 17.03
CA THR A 68 0.42 -6.97 17.56
C THR A 68 0.91 -5.59 17.99
N CYS A 69 0.17 -4.53 17.67
CA CYS A 69 0.46 -3.18 18.13
C CYS A 69 0.36 -3.10 19.67
N HIS A 70 1.23 -2.28 20.26
CA HIS A 70 1.34 -2.06 21.72
C HIS A 70 1.84 -0.64 22.01
N LYS A 71 1.72 -0.19 23.26
CA LYS A 71 2.12 1.16 23.69
C LYS A 71 3.60 1.29 23.98
#